data_AF-A0A949R0N2-F1
#
_entry.id   AF-A0A949R0N2-F1
#
_cell.length_a   1.000
_cell.length_b   1.000
_cell.length_c   1.000
_cell.angle_alpha   90.00
_cell.angle_beta   90.00
_cell.angle_gamma   90.00
#
_symmetry.space_group_name_H-M   'P 1'
#
loop_
_entity.id
_entity.type
_entity.pdbx_description
1 polymer ?
#
loop_
_entity_poly.entity_id
_entity_poly.type
_entity_poly.pdbx_seq_one_letter_code
_entity_poly.pdbx_strand_id
1 'polypeptide(L)'
;MKKTKTLDPKDYDDGMLPEYDFTGKKPIRGKYYLGRRQGYTVRIHNEDGTMTEKYYSPMIALEPDVAAYFPDAESVNNALRTLIALVPERKIGEKKAKHKVTKQKAKRAAAKK
;
A
#
# COMPACT_ATOMS: atom_id res chain seq x y z
N MET A 1 -5.33 -42.37 -44.94
CA MET A 1 -4.85 -41.31 -44.02
C MET A 1 -5.65 -40.04 -44.31
N LYS A 2 -6.54 -39.62 -43.40
CA LYS A 2 -7.34 -38.40 -43.60
C LYS A 2 -6.49 -37.19 -43.20
N LYS A 3 -6.25 -36.27 -44.13
CA LYS A 3 -5.56 -35.00 -43.85
C LYS A 3 -6.48 -34.13 -43.00
N THR A 4 -6.07 -33.82 -41.78
CA THR A 4 -6.68 -32.77 -40.96
C THR A 4 -6.36 -31.42 -41.61
N LYS A 5 -7.40 -30.66 -41.96
CA LYS A 5 -7.23 -29.27 -42.38
C LYS A 5 -6.82 -28.46 -41.16
N THR A 6 -5.54 -28.12 -41.07
CA THR A 6 -5.06 -27.14 -40.09
C THR A 6 -5.56 -25.77 -40.53
N LEU A 7 -6.48 -25.19 -39.76
CA LEU A 7 -6.92 -23.80 -39.96
C LEU A 7 -5.77 -22.87 -39.57
N ASP A 8 -5.51 -21.87 -40.39
CA ASP A 8 -4.49 -20.84 -40.13
C ASP A 8 -4.97 -19.98 -38.93
N PRO A 9 -4.14 -19.73 -37.89
CA PRO A 9 -4.57 -18.99 -36.70
C PRO A 9 -5.12 -17.57 -36.96
N LYS A 10 -4.89 -17.02 -38.17
CA LYS A 10 -5.40 -15.71 -38.59
C LYS A 10 -6.87 -15.73 -39.03
N ASP A 11 -7.41 -16.90 -39.37
CA ASP A 11 -8.78 -17.07 -39.87
C ASP A 11 -9.75 -17.54 -38.76
N TYR A 12 -9.25 -17.65 -37.52
CA TYR A 12 -10.03 -18.06 -36.35
C TYR A 12 -10.52 -16.81 -35.61
N ASP A 13 -11.74 -16.38 -35.92
CA ASP A 13 -12.46 -15.44 -35.06
C ASP A 13 -12.85 -16.19 -33.78
N ASP A 14 -12.10 -15.96 -32.71
CA ASP A 14 -12.33 -16.58 -31.41
C ASP A 14 -13.53 -15.96 -30.67
N GLY A 15 -14.18 -14.95 -31.26
CA GLY A 15 -15.30 -14.22 -30.68
C GLY A 15 -14.90 -13.39 -29.46
N MET A 16 -13.61 -13.18 -29.21
CA MET A 16 -13.16 -12.35 -28.09
C MET A 16 -13.50 -10.88 -28.34
N LEU A 17 -14.13 -10.25 -27.37
CA LEU A 17 -14.34 -8.80 -27.42
C LEU A 17 -12.96 -8.10 -27.43
N PRO A 18 -12.81 -6.97 -28.15
CA PRO A 18 -11.54 -6.25 -28.24
C PRO A 18 -10.91 -5.87 -26.89
N GLU A 19 -11.72 -5.73 -25.83
CA GLU A 19 -11.22 -5.44 -24.48
C GLU A 19 -10.40 -6.59 -23.87
N TYR A 20 -10.67 -7.82 -24.29
CA TYR A 20 -10.00 -9.04 -23.82
C TYR A 20 -8.91 -9.53 -24.77
N ASP A 21 -8.65 -8.85 -25.89
CA ASP A 21 -7.49 -9.16 -26.73
C ASP A 21 -6.20 -8.70 -26.02
N PHE A 22 -5.39 -9.66 -25.58
CA PHE A 22 -4.09 -9.41 -24.96
C PHE A 22 -2.92 -9.61 -25.92
N THR A 23 -3.18 -9.83 -27.22
CA THR A 23 -2.14 -10.00 -28.24
C THR A 23 -1.23 -8.78 -28.29
N GLY A 24 0.09 -9.01 -28.26
CA GLY A 24 1.09 -7.94 -28.21
C GLY A 24 1.19 -7.19 -26.87
N LYS A 25 0.32 -7.46 -25.89
CA LYS A 25 0.43 -6.93 -24.53
C LYS A 25 1.41 -7.79 -23.71
N LYS A 26 2.19 -7.17 -22.81
CA LYS A 26 3.07 -7.86 -21.85
C LYS A 26 2.39 -7.88 -20.48
N PRO A 27 1.63 -8.91 -20.12
CA PRO A 27 0.96 -8.97 -18.82
C PRO A 27 1.98 -9.04 -17.68
N ILE A 28 1.84 -8.16 -16.70
CA ILE A 28 2.67 -8.16 -15.48
C ILE A 28 1.84 -8.77 -14.37
N ARG A 29 2.18 -10.00 -13.96
CA ARG A 29 1.52 -10.67 -12.84
C ARG A 29 1.67 -9.81 -11.59
N GLY A 30 0.53 -9.49 -10.97
CA GLY A 30 0.51 -8.74 -9.72
C GLY A 30 0.75 -7.23 -9.84
N LYS A 31 0.75 -6.59 -11.02
CA LYS A 31 1.01 -5.13 -11.18
C LYS A 31 0.34 -4.22 -10.14
N TYR A 32 -0.87 -4.57 -9.69
CA TYR A 32 -1.68 -3.76 -8.77
C TYR A 32 -1.75 -4.30 -7.32
N TYR A 33 -0.90 -5.27 -6.94
CA TYR A 33 -1.01 -5.93 -5.63
C TYR A 33 -0.72 -5.00 -4.44
N LEU A 34 0.24 -4.08 -4.59
CA LEU A 34 0.59 -3.11 -3.54
C LEU A 34 -0.56 -2.15 -3.23
N GLY A 35 -1.29 -1.69 -4.25
CA GLY A 35 -2.40 -0.74 -4.09
C GLY A 35 -3.55 -1.31 -3.25
N ARG A 36 -3.80 -2.62 -3.34
CA ARG A 36 -4.83 -3.29 -2.54
C ARG A 36 -4.58 -3.18 -1.03
N ARG A 37 -3.32 -3.05 -0.59
CA ARG A 37 -2.96 -2.91 0.83
C ARG A 37 -3.43 -1.59 1.43
N GLN A 38 -3.67 -0.56 0.62
CA GLN A 38 -4.08 0.78 1.07
C GLN A 38 -5.60 0.88 1.35
N GLY A 39 -6.34 -0.20 1.10
CA GLY A 39 -7.80 -0.17 1.08
C GLY A 39 -8.30 0.36 -0.27
N TYR A 40 -9.52 0.00 -0.62
CA TYR A 40 -10.12 0.40 -1.89
C TYR A 40 -11.63 0.42 -1.79
N THR A 41 -12.25 1.25 -2.61
CA THR A 41 -13.69 1.35 -2.72
C THR A 41 -14.15 0.62 -3.98
N VAL A 42 -15.07 -0.31 -3.82
CA VAL A 42 -15.73 -1.00 -4.94
C VAL A 42 -17.08 -0.35 -5.17
N ARG A 43 -17.33 0.05 -6.41
CA ARG A 43 -18.64 0.51 -6.86
C ARG A 43 -19.25 -0.58 -7.73
N ILE A 44 -20.34 -1.16 -7.26
CA ILE A 44 -21.07 -2.21 -7.98
C ILE A 44 -22.28 -1.54 -8.61
N HIS A 45 -22.35 -1.63 -9.94
CA HIS A 45 -23.53 -1.24 -10.70
C HIS A 45 -24.47 -2.44 -10.75
N ASN A 46 -25.67 -2.31 -10.18
CA ASN A 46 -26.67 -3.35 -10.24
C ASN A 46 -27.52 -3.20 -11.52
N GLU A 47 -28.21 -4.27 -11.92
CA GLU A 47 -29.04 -4.31 -13.14
C GLU A 47 -30.22 -3.33 -13.09
N ASP A 48 -30.70 -3.05 -11.88
CA ASP A 48 -31.72 -2.07 -11.52
C ASP A 48 -31.24 -0.60 -11.61
N GLY A 49 -30.00 -0.37 -12.06
CA GLY A 49 -29.43 0.97 -12.27
C GLY A 49 -28.93 1.65 -11.00
N THR A 50 -29.03 0.97 -9.85
CA THR A 50 -28.50 1.46 -8.57
C THR A 50 -27.00 1.23 -8.47
N MET A 51 -26.30 2.08 -7.72
CA MET A 51 -24.87 1.94 -7.45
C MET A 51 -24.67 1.68 -5.96
N THR A 52 -24.05 0.55 -5.62
CA THR A 52 -23.64 0.26 -4.23
C THR A 52 -22.14 0.52 -4.08
N GLU A 53 -21.80 1.35 -3.08
CA GLU A 53 -20.42 1.68 -2.76
C GLU A 53 -20.00 0.91 -1.50
N LYS A 54 -18.97 0.06 -1.62
CA LYS A 54 -18.43 -0.73 -0.52
C LYS A 54 -16.96 -0.43 -0.30
N TYR A 55 -16.64 0.05 0.90
CA TYR A 55 -15.28 0.31 1.31
C TYR A 55 -14.63 -0.96 1.88
N TYR A 56 -13.44 -1.28 1.38
CA TYR A 56 -12.57 -2.33 1.91
C TYR A 56 -11.39 -1.68 2.61
N SER A 57 -11.25 -1.97 3.91
CA SER A 57 -10.18 -1.43 4.76
C SER A 57 -8.79 -1.89 4.28
N PRO A 58 -7.73 -1.08 4.49
CA PRO A 58 -6.36 -1.52 4.30
C PRO A 58 -6.06 -2.82 5.05
N MET A 59 -5.38 -3.74 4.37
CA MET A 59 -4.98 -5.03 4.92
C MET A 59 -3.49 -5.04 5.23
N ILE A 60 -3.14 -5.34 6.48
CA ILE A 60 -1.76 -5.44 6.95
C ILE A 60 -1.36 -6.91 6.85
N ALA A 61 -0.44 -7.21 5.92
CA ALA A 61 0.14 -8.54 5.81
C ALA A 61 1.29 -8.67 6.80
N LEU A 62 1.26 -9.74 7.62
CA LEU A 62 2.39 -10.10 8.47
C LEU A 62 3.48 -10.78 7.62
N GLU A 63 4.74 -10.55 7.99
CA GLU A 63 5.84 -11.35 7.45
C GLU A 63 5.81 -12.77 8.05
N PRO A 64 6.40 -13.78 7.37
CA PRO A 64 6.27 -15.19 7.78
C PRO A 64 6.80 -15.48 9.18
N ASP A 65 7.85 -14.78 9.58
CA ASP A 65 8.45 -14.85 10.91
C ASP A 65 7.50 -14.34 11.99
N VAL A 66 6.81 -13.22 11.75
CA VAL A 66 5.83 -12.64 12.67
C VAL A 66 4.55 -13.48 12.70
N ALA A 67 4.07 -13.92 11.53
CA ALA A 67 2.88 -14.76 11.42
C ALA A 67 3.02 -16.09 12.19
N ALA A 68 4.24 -16.60 12.36
CA ALA A 68 4.50 -17.80 13.16
C ALA A 68 4.11 -17.65 14.65
N TYR A 69 4.13 -16.42 15.18
CA TYR A 69 3.76 -16.12 16.55
C TYR A 69 2.31 -15.62 16.71
N PHE A 70 1.72 -15.12 15.63
CA PHE A 70 0.39 -14.52 15.63
C PHE A 70 -0.56 -15.26 14.67
N PRO A 71 -1.31 -16.26 15.16
CA PRO A 71 -2.17 -17.09 14.31
C PRO A 71 -3.40 -16.36 13.79
N ASP A 72 -3.85 -15.30 14.47
CA ASP A 72 -5.05 -14.54 14.12
C ASP A 72 -4.89 -13.04 14.43
N ALA A 73 -5.87 -12.27 13.95
CA ALA A 73 -5.91 -10.83 14.13
C ALA A 73 -6.19 -10.41 15.60
N GLU A 74 -6.86 -11.24 16.40
CA GLU A 74 -7.14 -10.92 17.80
C GLU A 74 -5.84 -10.94 18.62
N SER A 75 -5.00 -11.95 18.41
CA SER A 75 -3.68 -12.10 19.04
C SER A 75 -2.76 -10.91 18.72
N VAL A 76 -2.69 -10.51 17.44
CA VAL A 76 -1.94 -9.30 17.02
C VAL A 76 -2.46 -8.07 17.76
N ASN A 77 -3.77 -7.86 17.71
CA ASN A 77 -4.39 -6.67 18.29
C ASN A 77 -4.23 -6.62 19.81
N ASN A 78 -4.28 -7.77 20.49
CA ASN A 78 -4.05 -7.83 21.93
C ASN A 78 -2.61 -7.41 22.27
N ALA A 79 -1.60 -7.97 21.58
CA ALA A 79 -0.20 -7.60 21.79
C ALA A 79 0.08 -6.12 21.50
N LEU A 80 -0.51 -5.55 20.45
CA LEU A 80 -0.36 -4.12 20.16
C LEU A 80 -1.03 -3.25 21.23
N ARG A 81 -2.20 -3.64 21.74
CA ARG A 81 -2.89 -2.92 22.82
C ARG A 81 -2.14 -2.99 24.14
N THR A 82 -1.56 -4.14 24.49
CA THR A 82 -0.73 -4.23 25.70
C THR A 82 0.51 -3.35 25.58
N LEU A 83 1.14 -3.29 24.40
CA LEU A 83 2.24 -2.36 24.14
C LEU A 83 1.81 -0.89 24.30
N ILE A 84 0.66 -0.51 23.74
CA ILE A 84 0.09 0.84 23.90
C ILE A 84 -0.14 1.16 25.38
N ALA A 85 -0.68 0.22 26.15
CA ALA A 85 -0.93 0.40 27.58
C ALA A 85 0.36 0.51 28.43
N LEU A 86 1.40 -0.22 28.04
CA LEU A 86 2.70 -0.24 28.73
C LEU A 86 3.58 0.97 28.39
N VAL A 87 3.35 1.62 27.26
CA VAL A 87 4.08 2.85 26.89
C VAL A 87 3.32 4.05 27.49
N PRO A 88 3.80 4.64 28.60
CA PRO A 88 3.20 5.88 29.10
C PRO A 88 3.29 6.92 28.00
N GLU A 89 2.18 7.60 27.70
CA GLU A 89 2.04 8.57 26.62
C GLU A 89 3.32 9.36 26.40
N ARG A 90 4.16 8.88 25.47
CA ARG A 90 5.31 9.67 25.04
C ARG A 90 4.67 10.81 24.29
N LYS A 91 4.72 12.01 24.88
CA LYS A 91 4.56 13.28 24.17
C LYS A 91 5.59 13.32 23.03
N ILE A 92 5.25 12.69 21.90
CA ILE A 92 5.98 12.76 20.64
C ILE A 92 5.77 14.20 20.16
N GLY A 93 6.53 15.17 20.71
CA GLY A 93 6.36 16.58 20.34
C GLY A 93 7.08 17.64 21.17
N GLU A 94 7.48 17.41 22.42
CA GLU A 94 7.90 18.53 23.32
C GLU A 94 9.38 18.53 23.74
N LYS A 95 10.29 17.91 22.98
CA LYS A 95 11.73 18.22 23.13
C LYS A 95 12.19 19.15 22.02
N LYS A 96 11.58 20.33 21.92
CA LYS A 96 12.24 21.50 21.31
C LYS A 96 13.46 21.77 22.18
N ALA A 97 14.63 21.40 21.69
CA ALA A 97 15.90 21.71 22.35
C ALA A 97 15.93 23.21 22.68
N LYS A 98 15.94 23.56 23.96
CA LYS A 98 16.22 24.93 24.41
C LYS A 98 17.72 25.16 24.23
N HIS A 99 18.18 25.25 22.99
CA HIS A 99 19.50 25.78 22.70
C HIS A 99 19.44 27.28 22.95
N LYS A 100 19.79 27.69 24.17
CA LYS A 100 19.93 29.09 24.55
C LYS A 100 21.20 29.58 23.84
N VAL A 101 21.05 30.11 22.63
CA VAL A 101 22.16 30.79 21.94
C VAL A 101 22.50 32.03 22.75
N THR A 102 23.49 31.93 23.62
CA THR A 102 24.15 33.09 24.22
C THR A 102 24.88 33.82 23.10
N LYS A 103 24.33 34.94 22.62
CA LYS A 103 25.06 35.87 21.77
C LYS A 103 26.29 36.36 22.54
N GLN A 104 27.47 35.86 22.20
CA GLN A 104 28.73 36.47 22.61
C GLN A 104 28.78 37.89 22.05
N LYS A 105 28.86 38.91 22.92
CA LYS A 105 29.17 40.27 22.50
C LYS A 105 30.60 40.28 21.95
N ALA A 106 30.76 40.62 20.67
CA ALA A 106 32.06 40.87 20.08
C ALA A 106 32.74 42.02 20.83
N LYS A 107 33.86 41.73 21.51
CA LYS A 107 34.79 42.76 21.97
C LYS A 107 35.51 43.29 20.73
N ARG A 108 35.19 44.51 20.29
CA ARG A 108 36.07 45.24 19.39
C ARG A 108 37.25 45.75 20.21
N ALA A 109 38.39 45.10 20.03
CA ALA A 109 39.67 45.57 20.54
C ALA A 109 40.03 46.89 19.85
N ALA A 110 40.55 47.82 20.66
CA ALA A 110 41.14 49.07 20.22
C ALA A 110 42.27 48.80 19.22
N ALA A 111 42.23 49.45 18.06
CA ALA A 111 43.38 49.60 17.19
C ALA A 111 43.87 51.05 17.29
N LYS A 112 44.97 51.22 18.03
CA LYS A 112 45.91 52.33 17.91
C LYS A 112 46.38 52.44 16.46
N LYS A 113 46.21 53.61 15.85
CA LYS A 113 47.28 54.45 15.26
C LYS A 113 46.67 55.73 14.72
#